data_AF-A0A0A1NB43-F1
#
_entry.id   AF-A0A0A1NB43-F1
#
_cell.length_a   1.000
_cell.length_b   1.000
_cell.length_c   1.000
_cell.angle_alpha   90.00
_cell.angle_beta   90.00
_cell.angle_gamma   90.00
#
_symmetry.space_group_name_H-M   'P 1'
#
loop_
_entity.id
_entity.type
_entity.pdbx_description
1 polymer ?
#
loop_
_entity_poly.entity_id
_entity_poly.type
_entity_poly.pdbx_seq_one_letter_code
_entity_poly.pdbx_strand_id
1 'polypeptide(L)'
;MCIPGTELLNCPQMENDIKYCQGKGKKILLSLGGATPEYGLDSIESGQNFADELWNTFGAGQHEHRPFGNAVVDGFDLDIENGAKAGYPAFINRMREHYSKDTSKQYFISGAPQCPYPDYYLGEALDTAWFDFVMIQFYNNYCNVINGPQFNYNTWDEWARTKSINKDVRLFVGIPGSPSAAGRGYVPYKQLVSMIKPLQQLMTFGGIMVWDVSQAYGNTMDVLPSYAHGIAQLIHSSNTTLETVLAPESTTIATMNTVSQSPATTAVVMTTTISPIETASAETNTIDMTTNRPNEIRHGEPCLENGALKCSGESSYGQCTNGYWVVRNCPVVTVCKENNNSIFCGFP
;
A
#
# COMPACT_ATOMS: atom_id res chain seq x y z
N MET A 1 19.62 9.50 -6.92
CA MET A 1 20.58 9.27 -8.01
C MET A 1 20.84 7.78 -8.12
N CYS A 2 21.06 7.24 -9.32
CA CYS A 2 21.36 5.82 -9.51
C CYS A 2 22.83 5.50 -9.21
N ILE A 3 23.15 4.24 -8.93
CA ILE A 3 24.53 3.74 -8.88
C ILE A 3 25.11 3.83 -10.31
N PRO A 4 26.30 4.44 -10.51
CA PRO A 4 26.88 4.60 -11.85
C PRO A 4 26.93 3.27 -12.62
N GLY A 5 26.46 3.29 -13.87
CA GLY A 5 26.43 2.10 -14.73
C GLY A 5 25.21 1.19 -14.55
N THR A 6 24.25 1.56 -13.70
CA THR A 6 23.04 0.76 -13.44
C THR A 6 21.78 1.62 -13.38
N GLU A 7 20.61 0.98 -13.45
CA GLU A 7 19.31 1.60 -13.13
C GLU A 7 18.97 1.53 -11.63
N LEU A 8 19.83 0.88 -10.82
CA LEU A 8 19.62 0.74 -9.39
C LEU A 8 19.76 2.08 -8.68
N LEU A 9 18.81 2.40 -7.81
CA LEU A 9 18.88 3.60 -6.98
C LEU A 9 20.04 3.49 -5.97
N ASN A 10 20.74 4.60 -5.73
CA ASN A 10 21.69 4.72 -4.63
C ASN A 10 20.99 5.39 -3.44
N CYS A 11 20.70 4.60 -2.39
CA CYS A 11 19.87 4.99 -1.26
C CYS A 11 20.63 4.87 0.08
N PRO A 12 21.68 5.66 0.32
CA PRO A 12 22.55 5.52 1.49
C PRO A 12 21.83 5.82 2.82
N GLN A 13 20.75 6.58 2.80
CA GLN A 13 19.94 6.78 4.00
C GLN A 13 19.11 5.55 4.36
N MET A 14 18.63 4.81 3.36
CA MET A 14 17.90 3.57 3.59
C MET A 14 18.78 2.55 4.31
N GLU A 15 20.09 2.54 4.04
CA GLU A 15 21.05 1.73 4.82
C GLU A 15 20.96 2.02 6.32
N ASN A 16 21.00 3.30 6.69
CA ASN A 16 20.96 3.73 8.09
C ASN A 16 19.60 3.42 8.73
N ASP A 17 18.52 3.66 8.01
CA ASP A 17 17.15 3.48 8.52
C ASP A 17 16.80 1.99 8.69
N ILE A 18 17.24 1.12 7.75
CA ILE A 18 17.11 -0.32 7.89
C ILE A 18 17.82 -0.80 9.17
N LYS A 19 19.09 -0.43 9.34
CA LYS A 19 19.88 -0.83 10.51
C LYS A 19 19.29 -0.26 11.82
N TYR A 20 18.79 0.97 11.79
CA TYR A 20 18.12 1.58 12.93
C TYR A 20 16.87 0.79 13.33
N CYS A 21 15.99 0.49 12.36
CA CYS A 21 14.77 -0.29 12.59
C CYS A 21 15.07 -1.70 13.10
N GLN A 22 16.06 -2.37 12.51
CA GLN A 22 16.54 -3.69 12.97
C GLN A 22 17.08 -3.63 14.40
N GLY A 23 17.83 -2.58 14.75
CA GLY A 23 18.29 -2.31 16.12
C GLY A 23 17.16 -2.07 17.13
N LYS A 24 15.94 -1.76 16.66
CA LYS A 24 14.71 -1.68 17.46
C LYS A 24 13.88 -2.98 17.43
N GLY A 25 14.44 -4.07 16.90
CA GLY A 25 13.78 -5.37 16.80
C GLY A 25 12.71 -5.44 15.72
N LYS A 26 12.65 -4.46 14.80
CA LYS A 26 11.73 -4.50 13.64
C LYS A 26 12.35 -5.33 12.52
N LYS A 27 11.49 -5.97 11.73
CA LYS A 27 11.90 -6.71 10.53
C LYS A 27 11.61 -5.86 9.31
N ILE A 28 12.59 -5.75 8.42
CA ILE A 28 12.47 -5.00 7.17
C ILE A 28 12.57 -5.96 6.00
N LEU A 29 11.46 -6.14 5.27
CA LEU A 29 11.41 -6.91 4.04
C LEU A 29 11.44 -5.98 2.85
N LEU A 30 12.12 -6.38 1.78
CA LEU A 30 12.00 -5.70 0.48
C LEU A 30 10.80 -6.30 -0.26
N SER A 31 9.81 -5.46 -0.57
CA SER A 31 8.65 -5.89 -1.35
C SER A 31 8.94 -5.85 -2.85
N LEU A 32 8.48 -6.88 -3.55
CA LEU A 32 8.62 -7.10 -4.98
C LEU A 32 7.25 -6.97 -5.63
N GLY A 33 7.18 -6.18 -6.69
CA GLY A 33 5.96 -5.99 -7.47
C GLY A 33 5.32 -4.62 -7.24
N GLY A 34 4.07 -4.62 -6.77
CA GLY A 34 3.19 -3.45 -6.67
C GLY A 34 2.40 -3.16 -7.94
N ALA A 35 1.56 -2.12 -7.94
CA ALA A 35 0.59 -1.90 -9.02
C ALA A 35 1.21 -1.59 -10.40
N THR A 36 2.41 -0.99 -10.46
CA THR A 36 3.08 -0.55 -11.69
C THR A 36 4.61 -0.50 -11.51
N PRO A 37 5.43 -0.57 -12.58
CA PRO A 37 5.14 -0.97 -13.97
C PRO A 37 4.93 -2.49 -14.11
N GLU A 38 4.98 -3.03 -15.35
CA GLU A 38 4.90 -4.48 -15.61
C GLU A 38 6.19 -5.21 -15.20
N TYR A 39 6.03 -6.34 -14.53
CA TYR A 39 7.13 -7.23 -14.09
C TYR A 39 6.65 -8.68 -14.13
N GLY A 40 7.56 -9.64 -14.02
CA GLY A 40 7.14 -11.04 -13.92
C GLY A 40 8.29 -12.03 -13.98
N LEU A 41 8.02 -13.23 -13.48
CA LEU A 41 8.91 -14.39 -13.57
C LEU A 41 8.13 -15.48 -14.33
N ASP A 42 8.58 -15.79 -15.54
CA ASP A 42 7.88 -16.62 -16.51
C ASP A 42 8.29 -18.11 -16.46
N SER A 43 9.33 -18.45 -15.71
CA SER A 43 9.92 -19.78 -15.72
C SER A 43 10.64 -20.08 -14.40
N ILE A 44 10.92 -21.36 -14.18
CA ILE A 44 11.73 -21.83 -13.05
C ILE A 44 13.11 -21.17 -13.06
N GLU A 45 13.73 -21.09 -14.25
CA GLU A 45 15.06 -20.51 -14.43
C GLU A 45 15.05 -19.00 -14.11
N SER A 46 14.08 -18.23 -14.64
CA SER A 46 13.98 -16.80 -14.29
C SER A 46 13.72 -16.60 -12.80
N GLY A 47 12.92 -17.46 -12.16
CA GLY A 47 12.71 -17.47 -10.72
C GLY A 47 14.00 -17.69 -9.92
N GLN A 48 14.79 -18.70 -10.28
CA GLN A 48 16.04 -19.03 -9.59
C GLN A 48 17.11 -17.95 -9.78
N ASN A 49 17.30 -17.49 -11.02
CA ASN A 49 18.29 -16.46 -11.34
C ASN A 49 17.98 -15.14 -10.62
N PHE A 50 16.70 -14.75 -10.58
CA PHE A 50 16.29 -13.54 -9.88
C PHE A 50 16.44 -13.66 -8.35
N ALA A 51 16.24 -14.86 -7.79
CA ALA A 51 16.51 -15.10 -6.37
C ALA A 51 18.00 -14.93 -6.03
N ASP A 52 18.89 -15.47 -6.87
CA ASP A 52 20.34 -15.32 -6.71
C ASP A 52 20.76 -13.84 -6.79
N GLU A 53 20.23 -13.11 -7.77
CA GLU A 53 20.48 -11.68 -7.95
C GLU A 53 20.04 -10.86 -6.73
N LEU A 54 18.80 -11.02 -6.26
CA LEU A 54 18.30 -10.27 -5.10
C LEU A 54 19.02 -10.64 -3.81
N TRP A 55 19.40 -11.90 -3.62
CA TRP A 55 20.17 -12.32 -2.46
C TRP A 55 21.56 -11.67 -2.43
N ASN A 56 22.22 -11.59 -3.59
CA ASN A 56 23.52 -10.94 -3.73
C ASN A 56 23.44 -9.42 -3.58
N THR A 57 22.35 -8.80 -4.03
CA THR A 57 22.19 -7.34 -4.07
C THR A 57 21.62 -6.76 -2.76
N PHE A 58 20.68 -7.45 -2.11
CA PHE A 58 19.98 -6.95 -0.91
C PHE A 58 20.06 -7.87 0.30
N GLY A 59 20.34 -9.16 0.08
CA GLY A 59 20.57 -10.16 1.12
C GLY A 59 22.02 -10.17 1.62
N ALA A 60 22.43 -11.29 2.23
CA ALA A 60 23.78 -11.49 2.74
C ALA A 60 24.77 -12.04 1.71
N GLY A 61 24.37 -12.15 0.44
CA GLY A 61 25.29 -12.39 -0.66
C GLY A 61 26.17 -11.17 -0.96
N GLN A 62 26.92 -11.24 -2.05
CA GLN A 62 27.88 -10.21 -2.44
C GLN A 62 27.57 -9.69 -3.84
N HIS A 63 27.52 -8.37 -3.99
CA HIS A 63 27.32 -7.70 -5.27
C HIS A 63 28.07 -6.36 -5.28
N GLU A 64 28.56 -5.93 -6.44
CA GLU A 64 29.31 -4.67 -6.59
C GLU A 64 28.39 -3.44 -6.42
N HIS A 65 27.13 -3.56 -6.82
CA HIS A 65 26.15 -2.49 -6.77
C HIS A 65 25.06 -2.81 -5.76
N ARG A 66 25.16 -2.25 -4.55
CA ARG A 66 24.19 -2.47 -3.47
C ARG A 66 23.44 -1.19 -3.12
N PRO A 67 22.14 -1.07 -3.47
CA PRO A 67 21.34 0.14 -3.23
C PRO A 67 21.30 0.63 -1.79
N PHE A 68 21.34 -0.30 -0.84
CA PHE A 68 21.29 -0.04 0.60
C PHE A 68 22.67 -0.24 1.26
N GLY A 69 23.75 -0.09 0.50
CA GLY A 69 25.11 -0.30 0.97
C GLY A 69 25.28 -1.65 1.66
N ASN A 70 25.74 -1.64 2.91
CA ASN A 70 25.99 -2.87 3.69
C ASN A 70 24.78 -3.30 4.54
N ALA A 71 23.61 -2.67 4.39
CA ALA A 71 22.41 -3.21 5.02
C ALA A 71 22.00 -4.54 4.36
N VAL A 72 21.49 -5.44 5.18
CA VAL A 72 20.94 -6.74 4.77
C VAL A 72 19.49 -6.78 5.22
N VAL A 73 18.56 -6.88 4.27
CA VAL A 73 17.13 -6.98 4.59
C VAL A 73 16.83 -8.27 5.37
N ASP A 74 15.72 -8.31 6.09
CA ASP A 74 15.27 -9.48 6.85
C ASP A 74 14.44 -10.44 5.99
N GLY A 75 14.24 -10.14 4.71
CA GLY A 75 13.52 -11.01 3.81
C GLY A 75 12.95 -10.29 2.60
N PHE A 76 12.08 -11.00 1.89
CA PHE A 76 11.40 -10.50 0.70
C PHE A 76 9.90 -10.71 0.82
N ASP A 77 9.16 -9.71 0.39
CA ASP A 77 7.71 -9.73 0.29
C ASP A 77 7.31 -9.81 -1.19
N LEU A 78 6.33 -10.65 -1.51
CA LEU A 78 5.81 -10.82 -2.86
C LEU A 78 4.44 -10.14 -2.95
N ASP A 79 4.41 -8.92 -3.47
CA ASP A 79 3.20 -8.14 -3.77
C ASP A 79 2.95 -8.15 -5.28
N ILE A 80 2.60 -9.33 -5.80
CA ILE A 80 2.51 -9.58 -7.25
C ILE A 80 1.09 -9.30 -7.74
N GLU A 81 0.94 -8.27 -8.56
CA GLU A 81 -0.36 -7.79 -9.05
C GLU A 81 -0.48 -7.77 -10.58
N ASN A 82 0.58 -8.12 -11.30
CA ASN A 82 0.59 -8.19 -12.76
C ASN A 82 1.64 -9.17 -13.32
N GLY A 83 1.59 -9.33 -14.64
CA GLY A 83 2.58 -10.04 -15.45
C GLY A 83 2.70 -11.55 -15.19
N ALA A 84 3.88 -12.09 -15.52
CA ALA A 84 4.14 -13.53 -15.49
C ALA A 84 4.39 -14.03 -14.05
N LYS A 85 3.86 -15.22 -13.73
CA LYS A 85 3.81 -15.74 -12.36
C LYS A 85 4.37 -17.14 -12.14
N ALA A 86 4.73 -17.85 -13.21
CA ALA A 86 5.16 -19.24 -13.15
C ALA A 86 6.49 -19.44 -12.40
N GLY A 87 7.33 -18.40 -12.30
CA GLY A 87 8.64 -18.47 -11.65
C GLY A 87 8.65 -18.22 -10.14
N TYR A 88 7.59 -17.67 -9.55
CA TYR A 88 7.59 -17.31 -8.12
C TYR A 88 7.75 -18.51 -7.16
N PRO A 89 7.20 -19.72 -7.40
CA PRO A 89 7.51 -20.87 -6.56
C PRO A 89 9.01 -21.20 -6.54
N ALA A 90 9.66 -21.17 -7.70
CA ALA A 90 11.10 -21.44 -7.84
C ALA A 90 11.95 -20.35 -7.18
N PHE A 91 11.54 -19.08 -7.32
CA PHE A 91 12.15 -17.95 -6.61
C PHE A 91 12.17 -18.17 -5.10
N ILE A 92 11.03 -18.52 -4.50
CA ILE A 92 10.91 -18.71 -3.04
C ILE A 92 11.77 -19.89 -2.59
N ASN A 93 11.72 -21.01 -3.29
CA ASN A 93 12.52 -22.19 -2.95
C ASN A 93 14.02 -21.88 -3.01
N ARG A 94 14.46 -21.15 -4.04
CA ARG A 94 15.86 -20.73 -4.17
C ARG A 94 16.28 -19.73 -3.08
N MET A 95 15.42 -18.78 -2.71
CA MET A 95 15.67 -17.89 -1.56
C MET A 95 15.82 -18.67 -0.25
N ARG A 96 15.00 -19.70 -0.02
CA ARG A 96 15.12 -20.56 1.17
C ARG A 96 16.43 -21.34 1.21
N GLU A 97 16.95 -21.78 0.07
CA GLU A 97 18.28 -22.38 0.00
C GLU A 97 19.36 -21.40 0.48
N HIS A 98 19.28 -20.12 0.09
CA HIS A 98 20.21 -19.09 0.58
C HIS A 98 20.05 -18.83 2.07
N TYR A 99 18.81 -18.70 2.55
CA TYR A 99 18.54 -18.46 3.97
C TYR A 99 19.09 -19.59 4.84
N SER A 100 19.03 -20.84 4.37
CA SER A 100 19.57 -21.99 5.11
C SER A 100 21.09 -21.97 5.28
N LYS A 101 21.82 -21.21 4.45
CA LYS A 101 23.28 -21.10 4.48
C LYS A 101 23.79 -19.97 5.38
N ASP A 102 22.95 -18.99 5.70
CA ASP A 102 23.28 -17.88 6.57
C ASP A 102 22.63 -18.06 7.94
N THR A 103 23.43 -18.42 8.94
CA THR A 103 22.96 -18.63 10.31
C THR A 103 23.02 -17.37 11.18
N SER A 104 23.38 -16.21 10.62
CA SER A 104 23.56 -14.97 11.39
C SER A 104 22.23 -14.39 11.89
N LYS A 105 21.14 -14.63 11.16
CA LYS A 105 19.78 -14.23 11.53
C LYS A 105 18.72 -15.06 10.81
N GLN A 106 17.49 -14.96 11.31
CA GLN A 106 16.33 -15.49 10.61
C GLN A 106 15.88 -14.54 9.50
N TYR A 107 15.58 -15.12 8.34
CA TYR A 107 15.02 -14.44 7.18
C TYR A 107 13.57 -14.86 6.93
N PHE A 108 12.81 -13.98 6.29
CA PHE A 108 11.38 -14.15 6.05
C PHE A 108 11.03 -14.12 4.55
N ILE A 109 9.98 -14.85 4.19
CA ILE A 109 9.25 -14.69 2.93
C ILE A 109 7.80 -14.40 3.27
N SER A 110 7.26 -13.32 2.71
CA SER A 110 5.84 -13.02 2.77
C SER A 110 5.22 -12.87 1.38
N GLY A 111 3.89 -12.91 1.35
CA GLY A 111 3.13 -12.60 0.13
C GLY A 111 1.92 -11.74 0.46
N ALA A 112 1.50 -10.89 -0.47
CA ALA A 112 0.38 -9.97 -0.33
C ALA A 112 -0.73 -10.25 -1.38
N PRO A 113 -1.35 -11.44 -1.37
CA PRO A 113 -2.44 -11.75 -2.30
C PRO A 113 -3.65 -10.85 -2.06
N GLN A 114 -4.49 -10.66 -3.07
CA GLN A 114 -5.81 -10.08 -2.89
C GLN A 114 -6.75 -11.07 -2.19
N CYS A 115 -7.84 -10.59 -1.59
CA CYS A 115 -8.77 -11.48 -0.89
C CYS A 115 -9.52 -12.53 -1.74
N PRO A 116 -9.78 -12.37 -3.06
CA PRO A 116 -10.38 -13.43 -3.86
C PRO A 116 -9.52 -14.68 -3.81
N TYR A 117 -10.15 -15.83 -3.53
CA TYR A 117 -9.44 -17.10 -3.38
C TYR A 117 -9.88 -18.10 -4.46
N PRO A 118 -8.94 -18.79 -5.15
CA PRO A 118 -7.49 -18.59 -5.08
C PRO A 118 -7.07 -17.25 -5.69
N ASP A 119 -5.98 -16.68 -5.17
CA ASP A 119 -5.39 -15.46 -5.74
C ASP A 119 -4.82 -15.75 -7.14
N TYR A 120 -5.06 -14.85 -8.09
CA TYR A 120 -4.70 -15.07 -9.49
C TYR A 120 -3.19 -15.07 -9.75
N TYR A 121 -2.41 -14.31 -8.98
CA TYR A 121 -0.98 -14.13 -9.21
C TYR A 121 -0.13 -15.00 -8.29
N LEU A 122 -0.52 -15.13 -7.03
CA LEU A 122 0.23 -15.86 -6.01
C LEU A 122 -0.35 -17.23 -5.66
N GLY A 123 -1.54 -17.59 -6.16
CA GLY A 123 -2.22 -18.84 -5.77
C GLY A 123 -1.35 -20.09 -5.92
N GLU A 124 -0.62 -20.23 -7.03
CA GLU A 124 0.30 -21.36 -7.24
C GLU A 124 1.47 -21.34 -6.25
N ALA A 125 2.12 -20.19 -6.08
CA ALA A 125 3.24 -20.05 -5.14
C ALA A 125 2.81 -20.33 -3.71
N LEU A 126 1.66 -19.82 -3.28
CA LEU A 126 1.09 -20.06 -1.96
C LEU A 126 0.89 -21.56 -1.69
N ASP A 127 0.39 -22.32 -2.67
CA ASP A 127 0.14 -23.74 -2.51
C ASP A 127 1.41 -24.62 -2.60
N THR A 128 2.52 -24.10 -3.15
CA THR A 128 3.70 -24.92 -3.50
C THR A 128 5.03 -24.47 -2.90
N ALA A 129 5.06 -23.32 -2.21
CA ALA A 129 6.29 -22.76 -1.64
C ALA A 129 6.13 -22.35 -0.15
N TRP A 130 7.26 -22.14 0.52
CA TRP A 130 7.31 -21.87 1.97
C TRP A 130 7.21 -20.37 2.30
N PHE A 131 6.02 -19.91 2.70
CA PHE A 131 5.77 -18.58 3.24
C PHE A 131 5.81 -18.57 4.77
N ASP A 132 6.41 -17.55 5.39
CA ASP A 132 6.33 -17.35 6.85
C ASP A 132 5.02 -16.68 7.24
N PHE A 133 4.58 -15.69 6.45
CA PHE A 133 3.32 -15.01 6.66
C PHE A 133 2.72 -14.47 5.36
N VAL A 134 1.40 -14.29 5.36
CA VAL A 134 0.62 -13.84 4.20
C VAL A 134 -0.24 -12.65 4.61
N MET A 135 -0.12 -11.54 3.88
CA MET A 135 -0.77 -10.26 4.15
C MET A 135 -1.90 -10.03 3.15
N ILE A 136 -3.03 -10.70 3.38
CA ILE A 136 -4.15 -10.71 2.44
C ILE A 136 -4.79 -9.33 2.34
N GLN A 137 -4.84 -8.76 1.14
CA GLN A 137 -5.43 -7.46 0.87
C GLN A 137 -6.97 -7.56 0.90
N PHE A 138 -7.59 -7.31 2.06
CA PHE A 138 -9.04 -7.29 2.25
C PHE A 138 -9.64 -5.91 1.94
N TYR A 139 -9.29 -5.36 0.77
CA TYR A 139 -9.81 -4.10 0.24
C TYR A 139 -9.82 -4.17 -1.30
N ASN A 140 -10.41 -3.16 -1.96
CA ASN A 140 -10.58 -3.11 -3.43
C ASN A 140 -11.27 -4.34 -4.06
N ASN A 141 -11.93 -5.18 -3.26
CA ASN A 141 -12.56 -6.44 -3.68
C ASN A 141 -13.86 -6.70 -2.91
N TYR A 142 -14.67 -7.65 -3.39
CA TYR A 142 -15.95 -8.01 -2.77
C TYR A 142 -15.76 -8.62 -1.38
N CYS A 143 -14.62 -9.24 -1.10
CA CYS A 143 -14.31 -9.92 0.14
C CYS A 143 -13.65 -9.03 1.20
N ASN A 144 -13.78 -7.70 1.09
CA ASN A 144 -13.22 -6.76 2.07
C ASN A 144 -13.86 -6.90 3.47
N VAL A 145 -13.15 -6.41 4.49
CA VAL A 145 -13.51 -6.59 5.92
C VAL A 145 -14.92 -6.10 6.25
N ILE A 146 -15.37 -5.00 5.64
CA ILE A 146 -16.67 -4.37 5.98
C ILE A 146 -17.85 -4.96 5.20
N ASN A 147 -17.61 -5.91 4.29
CA ASN A 147 -18.65 -6.47 3.43
C ASN A 147 -19.36 -7.70 4.04
N GLY A 148 -19.46 -7.73 5.37
CA GLY A 148 -20.24 -8.69 6.15
C GLY A 148 -19.97 -10.15 5.74
N PRO A 149 -20.97 -10.91 5.27
CA PRO A 149 -20.80 -12.32 4.91
C PRO A 149 -19.78 -12.61 3.81
N GLN A 150 -19.38 -11.62 3.01
CA GLN A 150 -18.40 -11.81 1.94
C GLN A 150 -16.95 -11.75 2.44
N PHE A 151 -16.70 -11.26 3.66
CA PHE A 151 -15.38 -11.26 4.27
C PHE A 151 -14.91 -12.71 4.49
N ASN A 152 -13.96 -13.16 3.66
CA ASN A 152 -13.61 -14.57 3.50
C ASN A 152 -12.33 -14.99 4.25
N TYR A 153 -12.03 -14.40 5.40
CA TYR A 153 -10.87 -14.79 6.20
C TYR A 153 -10.88 -16.29 6.55
N ASN A 154 -12.07 -16.87 6.77
CA ASN A 154 -12.24 -18.31 7.02
C ASN A 154 -11.70 -19.19 5.88
N THR A 155 -11.84 -18.77 4.62
CA THR A 155 -11.26 -19.48 3.47
C THR A 155 -9.74 -19.48 3.52
N TRP A 156 -9.15 -18.33 3.87
CA TRP A 156 -7.70 -18.21 4.04
C TRP A 156 -7.18 -18.97 5.26
N ASP A 157 -7.92 -18.99 6.37
CA ASP A 157 -7.63 -19.83 7.55
C ASP A 157 -7.62 -21.31 7.19
N GLU A 158 -8.62 -21.77 6.43
CA GLU A 158 -8.69 -23.16 5.96
C GLU A 158 -7.48 -23.50 5.08
N TRP A 159 -7.11 -22.62 4.15
CA TRP A 159 -5.90 -22.78 3.33
C TRP A 159 -4.64 -22.90 4.20
N ALA A 160 -4.46 -22.00 5.18
CA ALA A 160 -3.29 -22.03 6.06
C ALA A 160 -3.16 -23.35 6.81
N ARG A 161 -4.28 -23.88 7.33
CA ARG A 161 -4.28 -25.15 8.08
C ARG A 161 -4.11 -26.38 7.20
N THR A 162 -4.67 -26.37 5.98
CA THR A 162 -4.81 -27.59 5.16
C THR A 162 -3.79 -27.67 4.02
N LYS A 163 -3.50 -26.54 3.36
CA LYS A 163 -2.73 -26.52 2.10
C LYS A 163 -1.34 -25.93 2.23
N SER A 164 -1.15 -24.87 3.02
CA SER A 164 0.14 -24.20 3.11
C SER A 164 1.27 -25.19 3.43
N ILE A 165 2.42 -25.04 2.76
CA ILE A 165 3.61 -25.85 3.00
C ILE A 165 4.13 -25.62 4.43
N ASN A 166 4.15 -24.36 4.87
CA ASN A 166 4.48 -24.00 6.24
C ASN A 166 3.23 -24.12 7.13
N LYS A 167 3.18 -25.12 8.00
CA LYS A 167 2.04 -25.32 8.91
C LYS A 167 1.96 -24.28 10.04
N ASP A 168 3.01 -23.49 10.22
CA ASP A 168 3.06 -22.37 11.17
C ASP A 168 2.84 -21.00 10.50
N VAL A 169 2.42 -20.99 9.22
CA VAL A 169 2.16 -19.75 8.48
C VAL A 169 1.16 -18.85 9.22
N ARG A 170 1.44 -17.54 9.21
CA ARG A 170 0.58 -16.54 9.86
C ARG A 170 -0.13 -15.66 8.84
N LEU A 171 -1.41 -15.40 9.07
CA LEU A 171 -2.27 -14.61 8.20
C LEU A 171 -2.50 -13.22 8.80
N PHE A 172 -2.29 -12.20 7.98
CA PHE A 172 -2.52 -10.82 8.35
C PHE A 172 -3.72 -10.27 7.58
N VAL A 173 -4.58 -9.54 8.27
CA VAL A 173 -5.70 -8.82 7.65
C VAL A 173 -5.17 -7.52 7.07
N GLY A 174 -5.03 -7.45 5.75
CA GLY A 174 -4.61 -6.25 5.02
C GLY A 174 -5.74 -5.25 4.87
N ILE A 175 -5.53 -4.01 5.32
CA ILE A 175 -6.52 -2.92 5.28
C ILE A 175 -5.91 -1.60 4.80
N PRO A 176 -6.72 -0.66 4.26
CA PRO A 176 -6.27 0.69 3.98
C PRO A 176 -6.06 1.48 5.28
N GLY A 177 -5.01 2.30 5.33
CA GLY A 177 -4.65 3.14 6.48
C GLY A 177 -5.51 4.38 6.66
N SER A 178 -6.24 4.78 5.61
CA SER A 178 -7.17 5.92 5.60
C SER A 178 -8.27 5.69 4.54
N PRO A 179 -9.34 6.50 4.52
CA PRO A 179 -10.34 6.47 3.45
C PRO A 179 -9.79 6.73 2.04
N SER A 180 -8.68 7.47 1.92
CA SER A 180 -8.05 7.81 0.64
C SER A 180 -6.99 6.80 0.20
N ALA A 181 -6.62 5.85 1.07
CA ALA A 181 -5.51 4.92 0.80
C ALA A 181 -5.85 3.84 -0.25
N ALA A 182 -7.15 3.58 -0.49
CA ALA A 182 -7.63 2.61 -1.47
C ALA A 182 -8.97 3.06 -2.04
N GLY A 183 -9.37 2.50 -3.19
CA GLY A 183 -10.66 2.85 -3.81
C GLY A 183 -11.88 2.41 -2.99
N ARG A 184 -11.77 1.33 -2.21
CA ARG A 184 -12.79 0.90 -1.25
C ARG A 184 -12.21 -0.03 -0.18
N GLY A 185 -12.89 -0.14 0.96
CA GLY A 185 -12.56 -1.12 2.01
C GLY A 185 -11.83 -0.54 3.22
N TYR A 186 -11.73 0.79 3.36
CA TYR A 186 -11.32 1.40 4.63
C TYR A 186 -12.28 0.98 5.74
N VAL A 187 -11.73 0.64 6.90
CA VAL A 187 -12.48 0.15 8.06
C VAL A 187 -12.37 1.18 9.18
N PRO A 188 -13.45 1.82 9.64
CA PRO A 188 -13.36 2.69 10.81
C PRO A 188 -12.88 1.92 12.05
N TYR A 189 -12.07 2.55 12.90
CA TYR A 189 -11.37 1.88 14.00
C TYR A 189 -12.29 1.06 14.92
N LYS A 190 -13.45 1.60 15.32
CA LYS A 190 -14.43 0.88 16.15
C LYS A 190 -14.95 -0.41 15.48
N GLN A 191 -15.18 -0.36 14.17
CA GLN A 191 -15.59 -1.52 13.39
C GLN A 191 -14.43 -2.51 13.25
N LEU A 192 -13.20 -2.02 13.02
CA LEU A 192 -12.01 -2.86 12.97
C LEU A 192 -11.83 -3.67 14.26
N VAL A 193 -11.95 -3.03 15.42
CA VAL A 193 -11.89 -3.72 16.73
C VAL A 193 -12.88 -4.88 16.79
N SER A 194 -14.12 -4.65 16.34
CA SER A 194 -15.19 -5.66 16.39
C SER A 194 -14.91 -6.84 15.45
N MET A 195 -14.32 -6.59 14.29
CA MET A 195 -14.00 -7.61 13.29
C MET A 195 -12.75 -8.43 13.64
N ILE A 196 -11.75 -7.79 14.28
CA ILE A 196 -10.45 -8.42 14.53
C ILE A 196 -10.44 -9.24 15.82
N LYS A 197 -11.15 -8.81 16.88
CA LYS A 197 -11.15 -9.52 18.17
C LYS A 197 -11.47 -11.02 18.07
N PRO A 198 -12.46 -11.48 17.27
CA PRO A 198 -12.70 -12.90 17.08
C PRO A 198 -11.53 -13.62 16.40
N LEU A 199 -10.86 -12.98 15.44
CA LEU A 199 -9.75 -13.57 14.68
C LEU A 199 -8.50 -13.78 15.54
N GLN A 200 -8.29 -12.95 16.56
CA GLN A 200 -7.18 -13.09 17.52
C GLN A 200 -7.19 -14.43 18.28
N GLN A 201 -8.31 -15.17 18.27
CA GLN A 201 -8.41 -16.51 18.87
C GLN A 201 -7.93 -17.63 17.94
N LEU A 202 -7.72 -17.34 16.66
CA LEU A 202 -7.31 -18.32 15.66
C LEU A 202 -5.78 -18.46 15.69
N MET A 203 -5.29 -19.71 15.69
CA MET A 203 -3.84 -19.97 15.67
C MET A 203 -3.16 -19.44 14.40
N THR A 204 -3.89 -19.33 13.29
CA THR A 204 -3.38 -18.79 12.03
C THR A 204 -3.26 -17.27 12.03
N PHE A 205 -3.92 -16.56 12.94
CA PHE A 205 -3.91 -15.10 12.95
C PHE A 205 -2.53 -14.55 13.35
N GLY A 206 -1.97 -13.71 12.48
CA GLY A 206 -0.67 -13.07 12.64
C GLY A 206 -0.74 -11.58 12.99
N GLY A 207 -1.83 -10.90 12.62
CA GLY A 207 -2.01 -9.48 12.87
C GLY A 207 -2.73 -8.74 11.76
N ILE A 208 -2.38 -7.46 11.59
CA ILE A 208 -2.96 -6.55 10.60
C ILE A 208 -1.82 -6.01 9.75
N MET A 209 -2.00 -6.00 8.43
CA MET A 209 -1.17 -5.26 7.48
C MET A 209 -1.91 -3.98 7.10
N VAL A 210 -1.20 -2.86 6.95
CA VAL A 210 -1.83 -1.57 6.64
C VAL A 210 -1.16 -0.95 5.42
N TRP A 211 -1.96 -0.65 4.39
CA TRP A 211 -1.55 0.11 3.22
C TRP A 211 -1.92 1.59 3.39
N ASP A 212 -0.99 2.53 3.61
CA ASP A 212 0.43 2.35 3.94
C ASP A 212 0.79 3.14 5.22
N VAL A 213 2.09 3.20 5.54
CA VAL A 213 2.60 3.93 6.71
C VAL A 213 2.18 5.41 6.72
N SER A 214 2.22 6.10 5.57
CA SER A 214 1.90 7.52 5.49
C SER A 214 0.42 7.77 5.79
N GLN A 215 -0.45 6.90 5.24
CA GLN A 215 -1.89 6.97 5.43
C GLN A 215 -2.26 6.62 6.88
N ALA A 216 -1.67 5.57 7.44
CA ALA A 216 -2.00 5.08 8.78
C ALA A 216 -1.53 6.02 9.90
N TYR A 217 -0.36 6.67 9.74
CA TYR A 217 0.11 7.65 10.71
C TYR A 217 -0.54 9.02 10.54
N GLY A 218 -0.90 9.41 9.31
CA GLY A 218 -1.61 10.68 9.06
C GLY A 218 -3.10 10.65 9.42
N ASN A 219 -3.73 9.47 9.41
CA ASN A 219 -5.13 9.32 9.75
C ASN A 219 -5.37 9.45 11.27
N THR A 220 -6.05 10.52 11.66
CA THR A 220 -6.40 10.85 13.07
C THR A 220 -7.90 11.00 13.29
N MET A 221 -8.73 10.59 12.30
CA MET A 221 -10.15 10.92 12.28
C MET A 221 -10.98 10.20 13.34
N ASP A 222 -10.73 8.90 13.53
CA ASP A 222 -11.55 8.03 14.39
C ASP A 222 -10.77 7.45 15.58
N VAL A 223 -9.44 7.59 15.60
CA VAL A 223 -8.57 7.14 16.69
C VAL A 223 -7.31 7.99 16.79
N LEU A 224 -6.87 8.28 18.02
CA LEU A 224 -5.71 9.12 18.31
C LEU A 224 -4.55 8.32 18.96
N PRO A 225 -3.30 8.78 18.83
CA PRO A 225 -2.86 9.91 18.00
C PRO A 225 -2.83 9.57 16.51
N SER A 226 -3.00 8.32 16.10
CA SER A 226 -3.26 7.94 14.70
C SER A 226 -3.86 6.54 14.59
N TYR A 227 -4.35 6.20 13.39
CA TYR A 227 -4.85 4.88 13.03
C TYR A 227 -3.82 3.77 13.27
N ALA A 228 -2.55 4.02 12.93
CA ALA A 228 -1.45 3.10 13.23
C ALA A 228 -1.31 2.83 14.74
N HIS A 229 -1.44 3.86 15.58
CA HIS A 229 -1.37 3.69 17.04
C HIS A 229 -2.56 2.90 17.58
N GLY A 230 -3.77 3.18 17.08
CA GLY A 230 -4.96 2.42 17.43
C GLY A 230 -4.79 0.93 17.11
N ILE A 231 -4.31 0.61 15.90
CA ILE A 231 -4.04 -0.77 15.48
C ILE A 231 -3.01 -1.45 16.39
N ALA A 232 -1.91 -0.76 16.70
CA ALA A 232 -0.88 -1.31 17.58
C ALA A 232 -1.45 -1.65 18.97
N GLN A 233 -2.33 -0.81 19.52
CA GLN A 233 -3.00 -1.09 20.79
C GLN A 233 -3.99 -2.25 20.68
N LEU A 234 -4.78 -2.34 19.61
CA LEU A 234 -5.70 -3.45 19.39
C LEU A 234 -4.98 -4.81 19.38
N ILE A 235 -3.78 -4.87 18.78
CA ILE A 235 -3.03 -6.12 18.64
C ILE A 235 -2.23 -6.45 19.90
N HIS A 236 -1.66 -5.47 20.60
CA HIS A 236 -0.74 -5.72 21.72
C HIS A 236 -1.36 -5.57 23.11
N SER A 237 -2.51 -4.92 23.25
CA SER A 237 -3.14 -4.72 24.56
C SER A 237 -4.02 -5.90 24.98
N SER A 238 -3.81 -6.39 26.20
CA SER A 238 -4.60 -7.45 26.81
C SER A 238 -5.96 -6.91 27.29
N ASN A 239 -6.91 -6.73 26.37
CA ASN A 239 -8.35 -6.53 26.62
C ASN A 239 -8.83 -5.49 27.66
N THR A 240 -7.97 -4.61 28.17
CA THR A 240 -8.31 -3.63 29.22
C THR A 240 -7.91 -2.25 28.73
N THR A 241 -8.82 -1.27 28.89
CA THR A 241 -8.76 0.15 28.45
C THR A 241 -9.09 0.43 26.98
N LEU A 242 -10.38 0.34 26.64
CA LEU A 242 -10.97 0.89 25.40
C LEU A 242 -11.45 2.35 25.56
N GLU A 243 -11.38 2.92 26.77
CA GLU A 243 -12.08 4.18 27.10
C GLU A 243 -11.31 5.47 26.81
N THR A 244 -10.06 5.44 26.30
CA THR A 244 -9.22 6.67 26.25
C THR A 244 -8.63 7.01 24.87
N VAL A 245 -9.06 6.38 23.79
CA VAL A 245 -8.34 6.47 22.49
C VAL A 245 -9.23 6.89 21.32
N LEU A 246 -10.55 6.89 21.51
CA LEU A 246 -11.48 7.38 20.50
C LEU A 246 -11.34 8.89 20.37
N ALA A 247 -11.26 9.37 19.13
CA ALA A 247 -11.31 10.80 18.85
C ALA A 247 -12.65 11.37 19.36
N PRO A 248 -12.68 12.60 19.93
CA PRO A 248 -13.93 13.22 20.36
C PRO A 248 -14.88 13.40 19.17
N GLU A 249 -16.15 13.00 19.32
CA GLU A 249 -17.18 13.26 18.31
C GLU A 249 -17.34 14.77 18.12
N SER A 250 -17.14 15.26 16.90
CA SER A 250 -17.39 16.66 16.54
C SER A 250 -18.89 16.88 16.41
N THR A 251 -19.53 17.39 17.46
CA THR A 251 -20.95 17.80 17.43
C THR A 251 -21.11 19.14 16.73
N THR A 252 -21.32 19.13 15.41
CA THR A 252 -21.95 20.26 14.72
C THR A 252 -23.46 20.09 14.76
N ILE A 253 -24.12 20.81 15.67
CA ILE A 253 -25.59 20.95 15.71
C ILE A 253 -26.00 21.77 14.48
N ALA A 254 -26.49 21.11 13.43
CA ALA A 254 -27.16 21.77 12.32
C ALA A 254 -28.62 22.01 12.69
N THR A 255 -28.95 23.27 13.00
CA THR A 255 -30.32 23.76 13.14
C THR A 255 -31.04 23.64 11.81
N MET A 256 -31.96 22.68 11.67
CA MET A 256 -32.88 22.60 10.54
C MET A 256 -34.04 23.57 10.76
N ASN A 257 -34.07 24.65 9.98
CA ASN A 257 -35.28 25.45 9.80
C ASN A 257 -36.15 24.81 8.72
N THR A 258 -37.33 24.36 9.13
CA THR A 258 -38.44 23.92 8.30
C THR A 258 -39.06 25.09 7.54
N VAL A 259 -39.10 25.02 6.21
CA VAL A 259 -40.14 25.72 5.41
C VAL A 259 -40.69 24.73 4.39
N SER A 260 -41.99 24.52 4.47
CA SER A 260 -42.79 23.68 3.60
C SER A 260 -43.52 24.57 2.60
N GLN A 261 -43.50 24.23 1.30
CA GLN A 261 -44.64 24.32 0.38
C GLN A 261 -44.31 23.72 -1.01
N SER A 262 -45.32 23.07 -1.59
CA SER A 262 -45.37 22.27 -2.83
C SER A 262 -46.24 23.00 -3.88
N PRO A 263 -46.64 22.40 -5.03
CA PRO A 263 -45.89 22.17 -6.28
C PRO A 263 -46.54 22.88 -7.50
N ALA A 264 -45.84 23.00 -8.63
CA ALA A 264 -46.48 23.14 -9.95
C ALA A 264 -45.57 22.72 -11.11
N THR A 265 -46.05 21.74 -11.86
CA THR A 265 -45.63 21.28 -13.19
C THR A 265 -45.86 22.32 -14.28
N THR A 266 -44.94 22.43 -15.25
CA THR A 266 -45.32 22.66 -16.67
C THR A 266 -44.25 22.08 -17.59
N ALA A 267 -44.67 21.18 -18.47
CA ALA A 267 -43.88 20.63 -19.55
C ALA A 267 -43.84 21.63 -20.73
N VAL A 268 -42.68 21.81 -21.35
CA VAL A 268 -42.57 22.40 -22.69
C VAL A 268 -41.67 21.52 -23.54
N VAL A 269 -42.27 21.01 -24.61
CA VAL A 269 -41.65 20.27 -25.71
C VAL A 269 -40.98 21.27 -26.65
N MET A 270 -39.73 21.02 -27.04
CA MET A 270 -39.16 21.56 -28.28
C MET A 270 -38.36 20.48 -29.02
N THR A 271 -38.87 20.19 -30.21
CA THR A 271 -38.25 19.46 -31.32
C THR A 271 -37.32 20.39 -32.10
N THR A 272 -36.16 19.89 -32.58
CA THR A 272 -35.61 20.09 -33.95
C THR A 272 -34.27 19.36 -34.13
N THR A 273 -34.26 18.36 -35.01
CA THR A 273 -33.50 18.27 -36.29
C THR A 273 -32.06 17.74 -36.21
N ILE A 274 -31.89 16.57 -36.83
CA ILE A 274 -30.63 15.87 -37.07
C ILE A 274 -30.16 16.25 -38.48
N SER A 275 -28.89 16.61 -38.63
CA SER A 275 -28.14 16.65 -39.91
C SER A 275 -26.66 16.32 -39.66
N PRO A 276 -25.92 15.86 -40.69
CA PRO A 276 -25.01 14.72 -40.57
C PRO A 276 -23.58 15.04 -40.13
N ILE A 277 -22.93 13.96 -39.67
CA ILE A 277 -21.55 13.83 -39.21
C ILE A 277 -20.57 14.14 -40.33
N GLU A 278 -19.70 15.12 -40.12
CA GLU A 278 -18.42 15.26 -40.83
C GLU A 278 -17.29 14.72 -39.95
N THR A 279 -16.52 13.81 -40.55
CA THR A 279 -15.35 13.16 -39.99
C THR A 279 -14.17 14.13 -40.05
N ALA A 280 -13.64 14.55 -38.90
CA ALA A 280 -12.38 15.29 -38.81
C ALA A 280 -11.36 14.51 -37.97
N SER A 281 -10.20 14.33 -38.57
CA SER A 281 -9.02 13.60 -38.14
C SER A 281 -8.40 14.10 -36.83
N ALA A 282 -7.81 13.18 -36.07
CA ALA A 282 -7.06 13.45 -34.86
C ALA A 282 -5.83 14.32 -35.13
N GLU A 283 -5.78 15.51 -34.50
CA GLU A 283 -4.56 16.28 -34.35
C GLU A 283 -3.92 15.96 -32.99
N THR A 284 -2.71 15.42 -33.06
CA THR A 284 -1.73 15.29 -31.99
C THR A 284 -1.37 16.67 -31.43
N ASN A 285 -1.86 17.00 -30.23
CA ASN A 285 -1.35 18.12 -29.47
C ASN A 285 -0.05 17.72 -28.75
N THR A 286 1.07 18.07 -29.36
CA THR A 286 2.36 18.21 -28.68
C THR A 286 2.26 19.34 -27.66
N ILE A 287 2.26 19.02 -26.37
CA ILE A 287 2.38 20.04 -25.31
C ILE A 287 3.84 20.50 -25.26
N ASP A 288 4.02 21.74 -25.68
CA ASP A 288 5.24 22.53 -25.57
C ASP A 288 5.67 22.70 -24.11
N MET A 289 6.93 22.39 -23.83
CA MET A 289 7.49 22.21 -22.48
C MET A 289 8.09 23.50 -21.91
N THR A 290 7.47 24.66 -22.15
CA THR A 290 7.91 25.94 -21.57
C THR A 290 6.74 26.88 -21.28
N THR A 291 6.01 26.67 -20.18
CA THR A 291 5.29 27.76 -19.51
C THR A 291 5.57 27.71 -18.01
N ASN A 292 6.18 28.79 -17.49
CA ASN A 292 6.35 28.99 -16.05
C ASN A 292 4.99 29.32 -15.44
N ARG A 293 4.33 28.34 -14.80
CA ARG A 293 3.24 28.62 -13.86
C ARG A 293 3.84 28.95 -12.49
N PRO A 294 3.49 30.10 -11.89
CA PRO A 294 3.96 30.42 -10.54
C PRO A 294 3.31 29.42 -9.56
N ASN A 295 4.13 28.74 -8.76
CA ASN A 295 3.78 27.71 -7.74
C ASN A 295 3.73 26.23 -8.18
N GLU A 296 4.27 25.87 -9.34
CA GLU A 296 4.45 24.46 -9.69
C GLU A 296 5.86 23.98 -9.31
N ILE A 297 5.93 23.04 -8.37
CA ILE A 297 7.15 22.35 -7.96
C ILE A 297 7.38 21.20 -8.92
N ARG A 298 8.59 21.04 -9.44
CA ARG A 298 8.92 19.90 -10.31
C ARG A 298 9.58 18.77 -9.52
N HIS A 299 9.28 17.54 -9.91
CA HIS A 299 9.90 16.36 -9.32
C HIS A 299 11.43 16.43 -9.54
N GLY A 300 12.20 16.25 -8.48
CA GLY A 300 13.67 16.31 -8.50
C GLY A 300 14.26 17.72 -8.36
N GLU A 301 13.46 18.78 -8.21
CA GLU A 301 13.99 20.11 -7.91
C GLU A 301 14.54 20.18 -6.48
N PRO A 302 15.61 20.96 -6.22
CA PRO A 302 16.14 21.13 -4.88
C PRO A 302 15.12 21.73 -3.91
N CYS A 303 15.13 21.25 -2.67
CA CYS A 303 14.33 21.79 -1.57
C CYS A 303 15.20 21.99 -0.33
N LEU A 304 14.91 23.05 0.44
CA LEU A 304 15.79 23.51 1.52
C LEU A 304 15.54 22.78 2.85
N GLU A 305 14.31 22.33 3.09
CA GLU A 305 13.89 21.77 4.38
C GLU A 305 13.31 20.37 4.19
N ASN A 306 14.07 19.35 4.60
CA ASN A 306 13.64 17.96 4.50
C ASN A 306 12.36 17.74 5.31
N GLY A 307 11.36 17.10 4.69
CA GLY A 307 10.02 16.93 5.27
C GLY A 307 9.05 18.06 4.97
N ALA A 308 9.48 19.17 4.33
CA ALA A 308 8.56 20.22 3.91
C ALA A 308 7.52 19.68 2.91
N LEU A 309 6.28 20.11 3.09
CA LEU A 309 5.16 19.80 2.19
C LEU A 309 4.71 21.10 1.52
N LYS A 310 4.50 21.07 0.21
CA LYS A 310 3.97 22.22 -0.53
C LYS A 310 3.08 21.78 -1.71
N CYS A 311 1.96 22.45 -1.94
CA CYS A 311 1.12 22.20 -3.10
C CYS A 311 1.87 22.57 -4.39
N SER A 312 1.70 21.74 -5.41
CA SER A 312 2.26 21.94 -6.74
C SER A 312 1.11 22.00 -7.74
N GLY A 313 0.71 23.23 -8.08
CA GLY A 313 -0.54 23.44 -8.81
C GLY A 313 -1.78 22.97 -8.05
N GLU A 314 -2.88 22.75 -8.78
CA GLU A 314 -4.17 22.38 -8.18
C GLU A 314 -4.28 20.89 -7.87
N SER A 315 -3.63 20.02 -8.65
CA SER A 315 -3.86 18.57 -8.61
C SER A 315 -2.66 17.78 -8.11
N SER A 316 -1.64 18.41 -7.53
CA SER A 316 -0.48 17.70 -7.00
C SER A 316 0.15 18.40 -5.80
N TYR A 317 0.98 17.67 -5.06
CA TYR A 317 1.76 18.19 -3.93
C TYR A 317 3.17 17.63 -3.95
N GLY A 318 4.12 18.42 -3.48
CA GLY A 318 5.52 18.05 -3.29
C GLY A 318 5.82 17.76 -1.83
N GLN A 319 6.60 16.70 -1.58
CA GLN A 319 7.26 16.44 -0.32
C GLN A 319 8.77 16.53 -0.51
N CYS A 320 9.43 17.41 0.26
CA CYS A 320 10.88 17.48 0.27
C CYS A 320 11.45 16.23 0.93
N THR A 321 12.16 15.43 0.14
CA THR A 321 12.83 14.22 0.58
C THR A 321 14.28 14.30 0.13
N ASN A 322 15.19 14.43 1.08
CA ASN A 322 16.65 14.43 0.89
C ASN A 322 17.17 15.59 0.08
N GLY A 323 16.59 16.76 0.30
CA GLY A 323 16.96 17.97 -0.41
C GLY A 323 16.42 18.03 -1.83
N TYR A 324 15.53 17.11 -2.22
CA TYR A 324 14.82 17.14 -3.50
C TYR A 324 13.31 16.96 -3.34
N TRP A 325 12.54 17.64 -4.17
CA TRP A 325 11.08 17.53 -4.19
C TRP A 325 10.62 16.21 -4.83
N VAL A 326 9.79 15.46 -4.12
CA VAL A 326 9.04 14.32 -4.64
C VAL A 326 7.59 14.77 -4.83
N VAL A 327 7.19 14.95 -6.09
CA VAL A 327 5.82 15.37 -6.44
C VAL A 327 4.91 14.16 -6.62
N ARG A 328 3.70 14.24 -6.03
CA ARG A 328 2.65 13.23 -6.08
C ARG A 328 1.34 13.88 -6.52
N ASN A 329 0.57 13.19 -7.35
CA ASN A 329 -0.75 13.67 -7.75
C ASN A 329 -1.77 13.44 -6.64
N CYS A 330 -2.67 14.40 -6.49
CA CYS A 330 -3.91 14.18 -5.76
C CYS A 330 -4.80 13.17 -6.51
N PRO A 331 -5.62 12.38 -5.80
CA PRO A 331 -6.63 11.54 -6.42
C PRO A 331 -7.52 12.31 -7.40
N VAL A 332 -8.03 11.61 -8.42
CA VAL A 332 -8.97 12.17 -9.41
C VAL A 332 -10.12 12.89 -8.67
N VAL A 333 -10.53 14.06 -9.16
CA VAL A 333 -11.54 14.99 -8.59
C VAL A 333 -11.18 15.72 -7.28
N THR A 334 -9.96 15.60 -6.77
CA THR A 334 -9.49 16.36 -5.59
C THR A 334 -8.41 17.37 -5.96
N VAL A 335 -8.34 18.47 -5.19
CA VAL A 335 -7.33 19.51 -5.29
C VAL A 335 -6.46 19.56 -4.04
N CYS A 336 -5.21 19.96 -4.22
CA CYS A 336 -4.28 20.17 -3.14
C CYS A 336 -4.69 21.40 -2.30
N LYS A 337 -4.80 21.22 -0.99
CA LYS A 337 -5.11 22.27 -0.02
C LYS A 337 -4.01 22.32 1.04
N GLU A 338 -3.59 23.55 1.39
CA GLU A 338 -2.60 23.81 2.45
C GLU A 338 -3.30 24.41 3.69
N ASN A 339 -2.93 23.95 4.88
CA ASN A 339 -3.29 24.59 6.14
C ASN A 339 -2.13 24.51 7.13
N ASN A 340 -1.56 25.65 7.54
CA ASN A 340 -0.63 25.85 8.66
C ASN A 340 0.18 24.59 9.07
N ASN A 341 1.03 24.06 8.17
CA ASN A 341 1.88 22.85 8.25
C ASN A 341 1.32 21.49 7.79
N SER A 342 0.14 21.44 7.18
CA SER A 342 -0.38 20.20 6.56
C SER A 342 -0.82 20.44 5.13
N ILE A 343 -0.70 19.37 4.35
CA ILE A 343 -1.24 19.30 2.99
C ILE A 343 -2.15 18.10 2.91
N PHE A 344 -3.29 18.31 2.27
CA PHE A 344 -4.24 17.24 1.97
C PHE A 344 -4.87 17.47 0.60
N CYS A 345 -5.30 16.38 -0.01
CA CYS A 345 -6.11 16.43 -1.23
C CYS A 345 -7.58 16.40 -0.81
N GLY A 346 -8.32 17.46 -1.14
CA GLY A 346 -9.74 17.60 -0.80
C GLY A 346 -10.56 18.05 -2.01
N PHE A 347 -11.89 17.94 -1.95
CA PHE A 347 -12.75 18.50 -2.99
C PHE A 347 -12.57 20.03 -3.06
N PRO A 348 -12.62 20.64 -4.27
CA PRO A 348 -12.50 22.09 -4.49
C PRO A 348 -13.26 22.93 -3.48
#